data_AF-A0A6J6NSN3-F1
#
_entry.id   AF-A0A6J6NSN3-F1
#
_cell.length_a   1.000
_cell.length_b   1.000
_cell.length_c   1.000
_cell.angle_alpha   90.00
_cell.angle_beta   90.00
_cell.angle_gamma   90.00
#
_symmetry.space_group_name_H-M   'P 1'
#
loop_
_entity.id
_entity.type
_entity.pdbx_description
1 polymer ?
#
loop_
_entity_poly.entity_id
_entity_poly.type
_entity_poly.pdbx_seq_one_letter_code
_entity_poly.pdbx_strand_id
1 'polypeptide(L)'
;MAKKITPKLSKDSLEFPREAGRSLRPSYDPEAFGRWSEQFARFLGTARFLIFMSFFVIFWVGWNALSPGNLRWDQYPFIFLTLLLSLQASYAAPLILLAQNRQADRDRIQGNEDRARDERNVADTEYLARELASLRTAISDLATRDFLRSEISDAMDELLKKLKDSKDSKDSK
;
A
#
# COMPACT_ATOMS: atom_id res chain seq x y z
N MET A 1 35.98 -57.58 -27.22
CA MET A 1 36.54 -56.51 -26.35
C MET A 1 36.14 -55.16 -26.91
N ALA A 2 35.28 -54.40 -26.24
CA ALA A 2 34.91 -53.04 -26.65
C ALA A 2 35.34 -52.05 -25.57
N LYS A 3 36.35 -51.22 -25.87
CA LYS A 3 36.90 -50.21 -24.95
C LYS A 3 35.97 -48.99 -24.97
N LYS A 4 35.14 -48.82 -23.94
CA LYS A 4 34.35 -47.59 -23.74
C LYS A 4 35.31 -46.42 -23.50
N ILE A 5 35.38 -45.51 -24.47
CA ILE A 5 36.08 -44.24 -24.33
C ILE A 5 35.06 -43.27 -23.71
N THR A 6 35.14 -43.07 -22.39
CA THR A 6 34.45 -41.96 -21.73
C THR A 6 35.30 -40.70 -21.91
N PRO A 7 34.83 -39.67 -22.64
CA PRO A 7 35.56 -38.41 -22.72
C PRO A 7 35.54 -37.73 -21.35
N LYS A 8 36.73 -37.42 -20.82
CA LYS A 8 36.85 -36.54 -19.65
C LYS A 8 36.40 -35.15 -20.08
N LEU A 9 35.20 -34.74 -19.67
CA LEU A 9 34.70 -33.38 -19.86
C LEU A 9 35.65 -32.40 -19.18
N SER A 10 36.27 -31.54 -19.99
CA SER A 10 37.13 -30.46 -19.53
C SER A 10 36.26 -29.42 -18.81
N LYS A 11 36.70 -28.98 -17.63
CA LYS A 11 36.02 -27.93 -16.84
C LYS A 11 36.04 -26.55 -17.52
N ASP A 12 36.66 -26.44 -18.70
CA ASP A 12 36.73 -25.24 -19.54
C ASP A 12 35.66 -25.19 -20.65
N SER A 13 34.67 -26.09 -20.64
CA SER A 13 33.53 -26.01 -21.58
C SER A 13 32.70 -24.75 -21.33
N LEU A 14 32.47 -23.98 -22.40
CA LEU A 14 31.70 -22.73 -22.49
C LEU A 14 30.21 -22.86 -22.14
N GLU A 15 29.77 -24.01 -21.64
CA GLU A 15 28.38 -24.32 -21.29
C GLU A 15 27.98 -23.83 -19.89
N PHE A 16 28.96 -23.43 -19.06
CA PHE A 16 28.69 -22.81 -17.76
C PHE A 16 28.94 -21.30 -17.88
N PRO A 17 27.95 -20.43 -17.59
CA PRO A 17 28.21 -19.00 -17.51
C PRO A 17 29.35 -18.76 -16.53
N ARG A 18 30.47 -18.20 -17.03
CA ARG A 18 31.60 -17.78 -16.20
C ARG A 18 31.04 -16.94 -15.05
N GLU A 19 31.14 -17.45 -13.83
CA GLU A 19 30.84 -16.67 -12.64
C GLU A 19 31.76 -15.45 -12.67
N ALA A 20 31.18 -14.30 -13.02
CA ALA A 20 31.85 -13.03 -13.03
C ALA A 20 32.49 -12.85 -11.65
N GLY A 21 33.83 -12.76 -11.64
CA GLY A 21 34.62 -12.75 -10.42
C GLY A 21 34.06 -11.78 -9.39
N ARG A 22 34.11 -12.19 -8.12
CA ARG A 22 33.73 -11.42 -6.91
C ARG A 22 33.69 -9.92 -7.19
N SER A 23 32.51 -9.43 -7.54
CA SER A 23 32.31 -8.00 -7.69
C SER A 23 32.46 -7.41 -6.30
N LEU A 24 33.53 -6.65 -6.07
CA LEU A 24 33.71 -5.75 -4.92
C LEU A 24 32.74 -4.58 -5.02
N ARG A 25 31.46 -4.83 -5.31
CA ARG A 25 30.41 -3.85 -5.13
C ARG A 25 30.15 -3.81 -3.63
N PRO A 26 30.31 -2.66 -2.96
CA PRO A 26 29.74 -2.49 -1.64
C PRO A 26 28.26 -2.81 -1.79
N SER A 27 27.83 -3.95 -1.25
CA SER A 27 26.42 -4.30 -1.18
C SER A 27 25.83 -3.35 -0.14
N TYR A 28 25.48 -2.15 -0.59
CA TYR A 28 24.65 -1.26 0.20
C TYR A 28 23.35 -2.02 0.44
N ASP A 29 23.07 -2.34 1.71
CA ASP A 29 21.83 -3.02 2.10
C ASP A 29 20.72 -1.96 2.20
N PRO A 30 19.87 -1.79 1.16
CA PRO A 30 18.81 -0.80 1.17
C PRO A 30 17.78 -1.05 2.29
N GLU A 31 17.69 -2.28 2.81
CA GLU A 31 16.76 -2.62 3.88
C GLU A 31 17.23 -2.10 5.25
N ALA A 32 18.54 -2.20 5.54
CA ALA A 32 19.12 -1.64 6.74
C ALA A 32 19.01 -0.10 6.78
N PHE A 33 19.36 0.55 5.67
CA PHE A 33 19.24 2.00 5.55
C PHE A 33 17.78 2.47 5.56
N GLY A 34 16.88 1.66 4.99
CA GLY A 34 15.46 1.92 5.01
C GLY A 34 14.88 1.95 6.43
N ARG A 35 15.17 0.92 7.24
CA ARG A 35 14.72 0.88 8.64
C ARG A 35 15.25 2.07 9.45
N TRP A 36 16.51 2.43 9.24
CA TRP A 36 17.12 3.59 9.89
C TRP A 36 16.44 4.90 9.49
N SER A 37 16.25 5.13 8.19
CA SER A 37 15.56 6.32 7.67
C SER A 37 14.13 6.47 8.19
N GLU A 38 13.41 5.36 8.38
CA GLU A 38 12.04 5.36 8.91
C GLU A 38 11.98 5.73 10.40
N GLN A 39 12.98 5.30 11.17
CA GLN A 39 13.13 5.70 12.55
C GLN A 39 13.51 7.19 12.66
N PHE A 40 14.40 7.66 11.79
CA PHE A 40 14.80 9.07 11.72
C PHE A 40 13.64 9.99 11.31
N ALA A 41 12.84 9.59 10.32
CA ALA A 41 11.66 10.35 9.90
C ALA A 41 10.63 10.48 11.04
N ARG A 42 10.36 9.38 11.76
CA ARG A 42 9.48 9.41 12.94
C ARG A 42 10.06 10.26 14.08
N PHE A 43 11.37 10.22 14.27
CA PHE A 43 12.05 10.99 15.31
C PHE A 43 12.00 12.51 15.04
N LEU A 44 12.31 12.93 13.82
CA LEU A 44 12.27 14.35 13.41
C LEU A 44 10.85 14.92 13.38
N GLY A 45 9.84 14.11 13.03
CA GLY A 45 8.43 14.53 13.03
C GLY A 45 7.78 14.64 14.41
N THR A 46 8.48 14.28 15.49
CA THR A 46 7.94 14.30 16.86
C THR A 46 8.29 15.60 17.58
N ALA A 47 7.31 16.24 18.26
CA ALA A 47 7.52 17.45 19.04
C ALA A 47 8.62 17.32 20.13
N ARG A 48 8.87 16.10 20.59
CA ARG A 48 9.91 15.76 21.58
C ARG A 48 11.33 16.07 21.09
N PHE A 49 11.61 15.99 19.80
CA PHE A 49 12.92 16.36 19.24
C PHE A 49 13.17 17.86 19.38
N LEU A 50 12.18 18.68 19.04
CA LEU A 50 12.27 20.13 19.17
C LEU A 50 12.52 20.56 20.62
N ILE A 51 11.79 19.96 21.57
CA ILE A 51 11.98 20.24 23.01
C ILE A 51 13.40 19.91 23.45
N PHE A 52 13.92 18.74 23.07
CA PHE A 52 15.29 18.34 23.42
C PHE A 52 16.34 19.29 22.81
N MET A 53 16.17 19.67 21.54
CA MET A 53 17.07 20.61 20.86
C MET A 53 17.03 22.00 21.47
N SER A 54 15.85 22.52 21.80
CA SER A 54 15.71 23.80 22.51
C SER A 54 16.37 23.75 23.88
N PHE A 55 16.18 22.66 24.63
CA PHE A 55 16.84 22.48 25.93
C PHE A 55 18.37 22.44 25.78
N PHE A 56 18.90 21.71 24.78
CA PHE A 56 20.33 21.67 24.50
C PHE A 56 20.91 23.06 24.22
N VAL A 57 20.25 23.86 23.37
CA VAL A 57 20.70 25.22 23.04
C VAL A 57 20.64 26.13 24.28
N ILE A 58 19.54 26.11 25.03
CA ILE A 58 19.38 26.92 26.25
C ILE A 58 20.42 26.53 27.29
N PHE A 59 20.64 25.22 27.49
CA PHE A 59 21.64 24.70 28.42
C PHE A 59 23.04 25.13 28.00
N TRP A 60 23.39 25.02 26.71
CA TRP A 60 24.71 25.44 26.20
C TRP A 60 24.98 26.92 26.41
N VAL A 61 24.00 27.77 26.05
CA VAL A 61 24.09 29.21 26.23
C VAL A 61 24.15 29.56 27.71
N GLY A 62 23.27 28.98 28.53
CA GLY A 62 23.24 29.19 29.98
C GLY A 62 24.55 28.79 30.65
N TRP A 63 25.09 27.63 30.32
CA TRP A 63 26.37 27.15 30.83
C TRP A 63 27.51 28.11 30.47
N ASN A 64 27.63 28.51 29.20
CA ASN A 64 28.72 29.38 28.75
C ASN A 64 28.55 30.87 29.15
N ALA A 65 27.33 31.30 29.42
CA ALA A 65 27.03 32.65 29.90
C ALA A 65 27.25 32.82 31.41
N LEU A 66 26.86 31.82 32.21
CA LEU A 66 26.92 31.87 33.68
C LEU A 66 28.23 31.33 34.26
N SER A 67 29.00 30.55 33.48
CA SER A 67 30.27 29.98 33.92
C SER A 67 31.34 31.06 34.12
N PRO A 68 32.14 31.02 35.22
CA PRO A 68 33.23 31.95 35.44
C PRO A 68 34.28 31.87 34.32
N GLY A 69 35.02 32.95 34.05
CA GLY A 69 35.89 33.10 32.87
C GLY A 69 36.93 31.99 32.62
N ASN A 70 37.22 31.16 33.61
CA ASN A 70 38.11 30.01 33.51
C ASN A 70 37.46 28.71 32.97
N LEU A 71 36.12 28.60 32.98
CA LEU A 71 35.37 27.43 32.47
C LEU A 71 34.47 27.77 31.27
N ARG A 72 34.63 28.96 30.66
CA ARG A 72 33.88 29.36 29.46
C ARG A 72 34.53 28.74 28.23
N TRP A 73 33.93 27.67 27.71
CA TRP A 73 34.43 26.99 26.51
C TRP A 73 34.00 27.70 25.21
N ASP A 74 32.87 28.41 25.21
CA ASP A 74 32.31 29.08 24.04
C ASP A 74 31.80 30.48 24.41
N GLN A 75 32.68 31.49 24.34
CA GLN A 75 32.34 32.88 24.69
C GLN A 75 31.49 33.53 23.58
N TYR A 76 30.63 34.49 23.94
CA TYR A 76 29.86 35.30 22.98
C TYR A 76 30.81 35.81 21.86
N PRO A 77 30.55 35.49 20.58
CA PRO A 77 29.26 35.16 19.94
C PRO A 77 28.89 33.66 19.78
N PHE A 78 29.43 32.74 20.59
CA PHE A 78 29.14 31.29 20.53
C PHE A 78 29.53 30.63 19.20
N ILE A 79 30.81 30.72 18.84
CA ILE A 79 31.30 30.23 17.55
C ILE A 79 31.15 28.70 17.44
N PHE A 80 31.38 27.96 18.53
CA PHE A 80 31.29 26.50 18.49
C PHE A 80 29.85 26.03 18.33
N LEU A 81 28.91 26.63 19.05
CA LEU A 81 27.49 26.35 18.87
C LEU A 81 27.06 26.61 17.41
N THR A 82 27.50 27.73 16.85
CA THR A 82 27.17 28.11 15.47
C THR A 82 27.76 27.13 14.44
N LEU A 83 29.02 26.73 14.63
CA LEU A 83 29.67 25.72 13.78
C LEU A 83 28.95 24.36 13.87
N LEU A 84 28.55 23.95 15.07
CA LEU A 84 27.85 22.68 15.28
C LEU A 84 26.47 22.69 14.63
N LEU A 85 25.70 23.78 14.78
CA LEU A 85 24.39 23.92 14.16
C LEU A 85 24.47 23.99 12.62
N SER A 86 25.45 24.71 12.07
CA SER A 86 25.65 24.78 10.61
C SER A 86 26.04 23.43 10.02
N LEU A 87 26.93 22.67 10.68
CA LEU A 87 27.27 21.31 10.30
C LEU A 87 26.05 20.38 10.37
N GLN A 88 25.26 20.49 11.44
CA GLN A 88 24.04 19.70 11.63
C GLN A 88 23.04 19.93 10.50
N ALA A 89 22.82 21.19 10.09
CA ALA A 89 21.98 21.51 8.95
C ALA A 89 22.54 20.95 7.63
N SER A 90 23.85 21.08 7.41
CA SER A 90 24.52 20.60 6.19
C SER A 90 24.43 19.09 6.00
N TYR A 91 24.57 18.30 7.08
CA TYR A 91 24.45 16.85 7.01
C TYR A 91 23.00 16.35 7.03
N ALA A 92 22.07 17.14 7.59
CA ALA A 92 20.66 16.80 7.56
C ALA A 92 20.10 16.78 6.13
N ALA A 93 20.48 17.75 5.28
CA ALA A 93 19.98 17.86 3.90
C ALA A 93 20.17 16.57 3.06
N PRO A 94 21.37 15.98 2.91
CA PRO A 94 21.56 14.75 2.13
C PRO A 94 20.86 13.54 2.75
N LEU A 95 20.80 13.46 4.08
CA LEU A 95 20.05 12.39 4.76
C LEU A 95 18.54 12.48 4.50
N ILE A 96 18.00 13.69 4.54
CA ILE A 96 16.59 13.95 4.24
C ILE A 96 16.30 13.59 2.78
N LEU A 97 17.16 13.97 1.83
CA LEU A 97 17.00 13.61 0.41
C LEU A 97 16.98 12.10 0.20
N LEU A 98 17.86 11.36 0.89
CA LEU A 98 17.87 9.89 0.82
C LEU A 98 16.59 9.28 1.42
N ALA A 99 16.10 9.81 2.53
CA ALA A 99 14.82 9.38 3.12
C ALA A 99 13.63 9.68 2.19
N GLN A 100 13.65 10.85 1.54
CA GLN A 100 12.62 11.29 0.59
C GLN A 100 12.61 10.46 -0.68
N ASN A 101 13.76 10.13 -1.28
CA ASN A 101 13.83 9.27 -2.46
C ASN A 101 13.15 7.92 -2.21
N ARG A 102 13.37 7.33 -1.02
CA ARG A 102 12.74 6.07 -0.65
C ARG A 102 11.24 6.20 -0.38
N GLN A 103 10.78 7.33 0.14
CA GLN A 103 9.35 7.61 0.26
C GLN A 103 8.70 7.72 -1.12
N ALA A 104 9.31 8.48 -2.03
CA ALA A 104 8.84 8.62 -3.40
C ALA A 104 8.79 7.28 -4.15
N ASP A 105 9.76 6.39 -3.93
CA ASP A 105 9.75 5.04 -4.52
C ASP A 105 8.56 4.20 -4.01
N ARG A 106 8.28 4.24 -2.70
CA ARG A 106 7.12 3.54 -2.13
C ARG A 106 5.81 4.13 -2.62
N ASP A 107 5.69 5.45 -2.65
CA ASP A 107 4.50 6.16 -3.12
C ASP A 107 4.25 5.86 -4.62
N ARG A 108 5.31 5.70 -5.41
CA ARG A 108 5.21 5.28 -6.82
C ARG A 108 4.69 3.85 -6.96
N ILE A 109 5.18 2.91 -6.13
CA ILE A 109 4.70 1.52 -6.15
C ILE A 109 3.23 1.47 -5.73
N GLN A 110 2.87 2.11 -4.62
CA GLN A 110 1.51 2.19 -4.13
C GLN A 110 0.57 2.79 -5.19
N GLY A 111 0.96 3.90 -5.81
CA GLY A 111 0.17 4.54 -6.86
C GLY A 111 0.01 3.69 -8.13
N ASN A 112 0.95 2.80 -8.44
CA ASN A 112 0.80 1.86 -9.55
C ASN A 112 -0.18 0.72 -9.20
N GLU A 113 -0.11 0.21 -7.97
CA GLU A 113 -1.08 -0.79 -7.48
C GLU A 113 -2.50 -0.23 -7.42
N ASP A 114 -2.66 0.98 -6.91
CA ASP A 114 -3.96 1.63 -6.80
C ASP A 114 -4.59 1.82 -8.19
N ARG A 115 -3.82 2.28 -9.18
CA ARG A 115 -4.29 2.36 -10.57
C ARG A 115 -4.75 1.01 -11.12
N ALA A 116 -3.97 -0.05 -10.90
CA ALA A 116 -4.33 -1.39 -11.35
C ALA A 116 -5.59 -1.93 -10.65
N ARG A 117 -5.81 -1.57 -9.38
CA ARG A 117 -7.04 -1.90 -8.64
C ARG A 117 -8.23 -1.11 -9.17
N ASP A 118 -8.05 0.18 -9.46
CA ASP A 118 -9.10 1.03 -10.01
C ASP A 118 -9.56 0.54 -11.39
N GLU A 119 -8.63 0.16 -12.26
CA GLU A 119 -8.95 -0.45 -13.56
C GLU A 119 -9.78 -1.74 -13.41
N ARG A 120 -9.46 -2.59 -12.44
CA ARG A 120 -10.24 -3.79 -12.13
C ARG A 120 -11.61 -3.46 -11.55
N ASN A 121 -11.69 -2.50 -10.63
CA ASN A 121 -12.96 -2.07 -10.04
C ASN A 121 -13.92 -1.50 -11.10
N VAL A 122 -13.39 -0.74 -12.06
CA VAL A 122 -14.16 -0.24 -13.20
C VAL A 122 -14.68 -1.41 -14.04
N ALA A 123 -13.81 -2.37 -14.38
CA ALA A 123 -14.21 -3.56 -15.15
C ALA A 123 -15.28 -4.40 -14.43
N ASP A 124 -15.13 -4.61 -13.12
CA ASP A 124 -16.10 -5.34 -12.29
C ASP A 124 -17.44 -4.60 -12.22
N THR A 125 -17.40 -3.27 -12.11
CA THR A 125 -18.62 -2.44 -12.13
C THR A 125 -19.32 -2.51 -13.48
N GLU A 126 -18.58 -2.46 -14.59
CA GLU A 126 -19.14 -2.64 -15.92
C GLU A 126 -19.75 -4.04 -16.11
N TYR A 127 -19.08 -5.08 -15.59
CA TYR A 127 -19.59 -6.44 -15.61
C TYR A 127 -20.91 -6.55 -14.84
N LEU A 128 -20.93 -6.08 -13.59
CA LEU A 128 -22.13 -6.06 -12.76
C LEU A 128 -23.27 -5.24 -13.38
N ALA A 129 -22.97 -4.12 -14.04
CA ALA A 129 -23.97 -3.31 -14.74
C ALA A 129 -24.60 -4.07 -15.93
N ARG A 130 -23.80 -4.84 -16.69
CA ARG A 130 -24.29 -5.69 -17.77
C ARG A 130 -25.15 -6.84 -17.25
N GLU A 131 -24.73 -7.49 -16.18
CA GLU A 131 -25.52 -8.55 -15.53
C GLU A 131 -26.82 -8.01 -14.92
N LEU A 132 -26.79 -6.80 -14.36
CA LEU A 132 -28.00 -6.15 -13.86
C LEU A 132 -28.96 -5.80 -15.01
N ALA A 133 -28.44 -5.37 -16.16
CA ALA A 133 -29.24 -5.07 -17.34
C ALA A 133 -29.89 -6.32 -17.96
N SER A 134 -29.17 -7.45 -18.00
CA SER A 134 -29.72 -8.73 -18.46
C SER A 134 -30.80 -9.24 -17.49
N LEU A 135 -30.53 -9.18 -16.18
CA LEU A 135 -31.49 -9.55 -15.14
C LEU A 135 -32.74 -8.66 -15.16
N ARG A 136 -32.59 -7.35 -15.37
CA ARG A 136 -33.71 -6.41 -15.52
C ARG A 136 -34.60 -6.78 -16.71
N THR A 137 -34.00 -7.14 -17.85
CA THR A 137 -34.76 -7.54 -19.04
C THR A 137 -35.53 -8.84 -18.79
N ALA A 138 -34.88 -9.85 -18.20
CA ALA A 138 -35.53 -11.13 -17.85
C ALA A 138 -36.71 -10.96 -16.88
N ILE A 139 -36.58 -10.07 -15.89
CA ILE A 139 -37.68 -9.72 -14.97
C ILE A 139 -38.79 -8.97 -15.71
N SER A 140 -38.43 -8.04 -16.61
CA SER A 140 -39.41 -7.27 -17.39
C SER A 140 -40.29 -8.18 -18.26
N ASP A 141 -39.72 -9.23 -18.84
CA ASP A 141 -40.47 -10.21 -19.64
C ASP A 141 -41.45 -11.03 -18.77
N LEU A 142 -41.02 -11.50 -17.58
CA LEU A 142 -41.89 -12.21 -16.63
C LEU A 142 -42.97 -11.31 -16.03
N ALA A 143 -42.66 -10.05 -15.77
CA ALA A 143 -43.58 -9.07 -15.21
C ALA A 143 -44.45 -8.37 -16.26
N THR A 144 -44.59 -8.95 -17.46
CA THR A 144 -45.52 -8.42 -18.46
C THR A 144 -46.91 -8.41 -17.82
N ARG A 145 -47.52 -7.21 -17.75
CA ARG A 145 -48.81 -6.97 -17.10
C ARG A 145 -49.86 -7.99 -17.53
N ASP A 146 -49.83 -8.43 -18.79
CA ASP A 146 -50.79 -9.38 -19.34
C ASP A 146 -50.60 -10.80 -18.79
N PHE A 147 -49.37 -11.26 -18.55
CA PHE A 147 -49.09 -12.56 -17.93
C PHE A 147 -49.47 -12.56 -16.44
N LEU A 148 -49.05 -11.52 -15.70
CA LEU A 148 -49.48 -11.35 -14.30
C LEU A 148 -51.01 -11.26 -14.19
N ARG A 149 -51.65 -10.58 -15.14
CA ARG A 149 -53.11 -10.45 -15.17
C ARG A 149 -53.80 -11.76 -15.53
N SER A 150 -53.28 -12.55 -16.48
CA SER A 150 -53.84 -13.86 -16.81
C SER A 150 -53.70 -14.82 -15.64
N GLU A 151 -52.52 -14.92 -15.04
CA GLU A 151 -52.27 -15.88 -13.94
C GLU A 151 -53.11 -15.55 -12.70
N ILE A 152 -53.25 -14.25 -12.37
CA ILE A 152 -54.12 -13.80 -11.26
C ILE A 152 -55.59 -14.07 -11.59
N SER A 153 -56.03 -13.82 -12.84
CA SER A 153 -57.41 -14.07 -13.26
C SER A 153 -57.74 -15.56 -13.24
N ASP A 154 -56.84 -16.40 -13.75
CA ASP A 154 -56.98 -17.86 -13.78
C ASP A 154 -57.02 -18.45 -12.36
N ALA A 155 -56.14 -17.97 -11.46
CA ALA A 155 -56.16 -18.35 -10.06
C ALA A 155 -57.45 -17.90 -9.35
N MET A 156 -57.96 -16.70 -9.67
CA MET A 156 -59.25 -16.21 -9.17
C MET A 156 -60.42 -17.08 -9.65
N ASP A 157 -60.43 -17.44 -10.93
CA ASP A 157 -61.49 -18.27 -11.53
C ASP A 157 -61.48 -19.68 -10.95
N GLU A 158 -60.30 -20.27 -10.71
CA GLU A 158 -60.17 -21.56 -10.04
C GLU A 158 -60.73 -21.52 -8.61
N LEU A 159 -60.40 -20.49 -7.83
CA LEU A 159 -60.91 -20.30 -6.48
C LEU A 159 -62.42 -20.07 -6.45
N LEU A 160 -62.96 -19.27 -7.37
CA LEU A 160 -64.41 -19.06 -7.53
C LEU A 160 -65.13 -20.36 -7.85
N LYS A 161 -64.56 -21.18 -8.75
CA LYS A 161 -65.12 -22.49 -9.10
C LYS A 161 -65.14 -23.43 -7.90
N LYS A 162 -64.04 -23.50 -7.13
CA LYS A 162 -63.99 -24.30 -5.88
C LYS A 162 -65.00 -23.82 -4.83
N LEU A 163 -65.21 -22.51 -4.69
CA LEU A 163 -66.22 -21.96 -3.78
C LEU A 163 -67.64 -22.29 -4.24
N LYS A 164 -67.91 -22.23 -5.55
CA LYS A 164 -69.21 -22.59 -6.12
C LYS A 164 -69.52 -24.08 -5.96
N ASP A 165 -68.57 -24.95 -6.32
CA ASP A 165 -68.69 -26.40 -6.13
C ASP A 165 -68.87 -26.77 -4.64
N SER A 166 -68.17 -26.07 -3.74
CA SER A 166 -68.36 -26.22 -2.29
C SER A 166 -69.74 -25.77 -1.81
N LYS A 167 -70.35 -24.76 -2.46
CA LYS A 167 -71.68 -24.26 -2.11
C LYS A 167 -72.78 -25.20 -2.60
N ASP A 168 -72.69 -25.69 -3.84
CA ASP A 168 -73.61 -26.68 -4.40
C ASP A 168 -73.57 -28.02 -3.61
N SER A 169 -72.42 -28.39 -3.07
CA SER A 169 -72.30 -29.57 -2.19
C SER A 169 -72.97 -29.42 -0.81
N LYS A 170 -73.19 -28.18 -0.34
CA LYS A 170 -73.86 -27.89 0.94
C LYS A 170 -75.38 -27.79 0.79
N ASP A 171 -75.89 -27.38 -0.36
CA ASP A 171 -77.34 -27.28 -0.63
C ASP A 171 -77.97 -28.63 -1.01
N SER A 172 -77.16 -29.64 -1.37
CA SER A 172 -77.61 -31.01 -1.71
C SER A 172 -77.68 -31.97 -0.50
N LYS A 173 -77.55 -31.49 0.74
CA LYS A 173 -77.52 -32.32 1.97
C LYS A 173 -78.50 -31.82 3.01
#